data_AF-A0A1Z8NR88-F1
#
_entry.id   AF-A0A1Z8NR88-F1
#
_cell.length_a   1.000
_cell.length_b   1.000
_cell.length_c   1.000
_cell.angle_alpha   90.00
_cell.angle_beta   90.00
_cell.angle_gamma   90.00
#
_symmetry.space_group_name_H-M   'P 1'
#
loop_
_entity.id
_entity.type
_entity.pdbx_description
1 polymer ?
#
loop_
_entity_poly.entity_id
_entity_poly.type
_entity_poly.pdbx_seq_one_letter_code
_entity_poly.pdbx_strand_id
1 'polypeptide(L)'
;MHKRKIYDCFCFFNEEMLLQLRMDTLWDYVDYFVISEATYTHKGLPRKTIFETDKFEKYKSKIRYQRLETRPPGENEFWKNENFIRNNITTGLFDSNPNDLILISDLDEIPKPSKISLYDPRFLRGDFLQNYYSYYLNNLWVKNGNTTRPSGIIWKGSKITTIHHFNTFFRANASSVRSYKSNGALRSLKRTWFNRRRVQDIQDGGWHFTWVLTLEDIIKKMDSTAHTFDDPRFKDKVFLDKTIKSNRDFQDPKKGYIALAVDDSFPEPMRRHPEKYDKFLMSPSIS
;
A
#
# COMPACT_ATOMS: atom_id res chain seq x y z
N MET A 1 6.61 -11.79 30.65
CA MET A 1 5.84 -12.20 29.46
C MET A 1 6.27 -11.32 28.29
N HIS A 2 6.51 -11.90 27.11
CA HIS A 2 6.90 -11.13 25.92
C HIS A 2 5.73 -10.25 25.46
N LYS A 3 5.92 -8.93 25.43
CA LYS A 3 4.94 -8.02 24.82
C LYS A 3 5.00 -8.24 23.30
N ARG A 4 3.86 -8.63 22.72
CA ARG A 4 3.71 -8.83 21.27
C ARG A 4 4.10 -7.55 20.53
N LYS A 5 5.07 -7.65 19.63
CA LYS A 5 5.50 -6.56 18.73
C LYS A 5 4.68 -6.56 17.44
N ILE A 6 4.57 -5.38 16.81
CA ILE A 6 3.95 -5.19 15.50
C ILE A 6 4.94 -4.52 14.56
N TYR A 7 5.22 -5.19 13.44
CA TYR A 7 6.12 -4.73 12.38
C TYR A 7 5.29 -4.24 11.20
N ASP A 8 5.38 -2.96 10.86
CA ASP A 8 4.76 -2.37 9.67
C ASP A 8 5.75 -2.38 8.50
N CYS A 9 5.49 -3.22 7.50
CA CYS A 9 6.47 -3.50 6.45
C CYS A 9 5.96 -3.13 5.05
N PHE A 10 6.77 -2.34 4.33
CA PHE A 10 6.45 -1.88 2.99
C PHE A 10 7.72 -1.56 2.18
N CYS A 11 7.55 -1.49 0.85
CA CYS A 11 8.59 -1.01 -0.06
C CYS A 11 8.43 0.49 -0.30
N PHE A 12 9.54 1.23 -0.36
CA PHE A 12 9.53 2.68 -0.59
C PHE A 12 9.89 3.05 -2.04
N PHE A 13 9.06 3.89 -2.65
CA PHE A 13 9.27 4.44 -3.99
C PHE A 13 8.68 5.86 -4.12
N ASN A 14 9.49 6.87 -3.83
CA ASN A 14 9.27 8.29 -4.20
C ASN A 14 7.91 8.89 -3.84
N GLU A 15 7.46 8.68 -2.59
CA GLU A 15 6.16 9.12 -2.08
C GLU A 15 6.32 9.59 -0.62
N GLU A 16 7.22 10.56 -0.37
CA GLU A 16 7.58 11.03 0.98
C GLU A 16 6.37 11.52 1.80
N MET A 17 5.40 12.20 1.17
CA MET A 17 4.19 12.64 1.86
C MET A 17 3.35 11.47 2.37
N LEU A 18 3.16 10.42 1.56
CA LEU A 18 2.40 9.23 1.99
C LEU A 18 3.16 8.48 3.09
N LEU A 19 4.49 8.44 3.01
CA LEU A 19 5.31 7.88 4.07
C LEU A 19 5.13 8.63 5.39
N GLN A 20 5.16 9.96 5.34
CA GLN A 20 4.92 10.81 6.50
C GLN A 20 3.51 10.59 7.08
N LEU A 21 2.48 10.58 6.24
CA LEU A 21 1.09 10.30 6.65
C LEU A 21 0.95 8.92 7.30
N ARG A 22 1.55 7.89 6.70
CA ARG A 22 1.55 6.52 7.23
C ARG A 22 2.23 6.46 8.60
N MET A 23 3.41 7.05 8.73
CA MET A 23 4.16 7.08 9.98
C MET A 23 3.41 7.83 11.07
N ASP A 24 2.84 9.01 10.78
CA ASP A 24 2.01 9.73 11.74
C ASP A 24 0.77 8.93 12.17
N THR A 25 0.13 8.22 11.24
CA THR A 25 -1.08 7.43 11.51
C THR A 25 -0.79 6.22 12.39
N LEU A 26 0.37 5.57 12.21
CA LEU A 26 0.70 4.30 12.85
C LEU A 26 1.69 4.44 14.02
N TRP A 27 2.25 5.64 14.25
CA TRP A 27 3.33 5.87 15.20
C TRP A 27 3.10 5.22 16.57
N ASP A 28 1.90 5.39 17.13
CA ASP A 28 1.58 4.89 18.48
C ASP A 28 1.12 3.42 18.51
N TYR A 29 0.98 2.79 17.34
CA TYR A 29 0.34 1.48 17.19
C TYR A 29 1.29 0.37 16.75
N VAL A 30 2.45 0.73 16.20
CA VAL A 30 3.44 -0.23 15.72
C VAL A 30 4.76 -0.05 16.46
N ASP A 31 5.54 -1.12 16.58
CA ASP A 31 6.84 -1.11 17.24
C ASP A 31 7.95 -0.75 16.25
N TYR A 32 7.82 -1.17 14.99
CA TYR A 32 8.82 -0.90 13.95
C TYR A 32 8.18 -0.61 12.59
N PHE A 33 8.78 0.33 11.85
CA PHE A 33 8.56 0.53 10.42
C PHE A 33 9.72 -0.12 9.66
N VAL A 34 9.46 -1.24 8.98
CA VAL A 34 10.44 -1.93 8.15
C VAL A 34 10.31 -1.44 6.72
N ILE A 35 11.29 -0.63 6.29
CA ILE A 35 11.26 0.07 5.01
C ILE A 35 12.27 -0.59 4.09
N SER A 36 11.81 -1.22 3.02
CA SER A 36 12.69 -1.81 2.00
C SER A 36 12.85 -0.87 0.80
N GLU A 37 14.08 -0.58 0.39
CA GLU A 37 14.36 0.19 -0.83
C GLU A 37 15.49 -0.46 -1.65
N ALA A 38 15.22 -0.75 -2.92
CA ALA A 38 16.20 -1.34 -3.82
C ALA A 38 16.89 -0.30 -4.72
N THR A 39 18.15 -0.54 -5.04
CA THR A 39 18.97 0.24 -6.00
C THR A 39 18.63 -0.05 -7.47
N TYR A 40 17.49 -0.69 -7.73
CA TYR A 40 16.97 -0.96 -9.08
C TYR A 40 15.45 -0.96 -9.08
N THR A 41 14.88 -0.72 -10.25
CA THR A 41 13.43 -0.72 -10.51
C THR A 41 12.92 -2.14 -10.77
N HIS A 42 11.59 -2.33 -10.81
CA HIS A 42 11.00 -3.61 -11.21
C HIS A 42 11.40 -4.03 -12.64
N LYS A 43 11.70 -3.07 -13.52
CA LYS A 43 12.26 -3.32 -14.87
C LYS A 43 13.74 -3.75 -14.85
N GLY A 44 14.40 -3.76 -13.69
CA GLY A 44 15.82 -4.07 -13.56
C GLY A 44 16.75 -2.92 -13.94
N LEU A 45 16.22 -1.70 -14.09
CA LEU A 45 17.04 -0.52 -14.36
C LEU A 45 17.66 -0.01 -13.04
N PRO A 46 18.97 0.31 -13.00
CA PRO A 46 19.58 0.91 -11.82
C PRO A 46 18.89 2.21 -11.40
N ARG A 47 18.79 2.46 -10.09
CA ARG A 47 18.35 3.73 -9.51
C ARG A 47 19.11 4.03 -8.22
N LYS A 48 19.22 5.30 -7.87
CA LYS A 48 19.67 5.70 -6.54
C LYS A 48 18.52 5.52 -5.55
N THR A 49 18.85 5.04 -4.35
CA THR A 49 17.94 5.08 -3.20
C THR A 49 17.74 6.52 -2.78
N ILE A 50 16.52 6.88 -2.40
CA ILE A 50 16.13 8.25 -2.04
C ILE A 50 15.62 8.37 -0.61
N PHE A 51 15.44 7.26 0.11
CA PHE A 51 15.05 7.32 1.50
C PHE A 51 16.16 7.93 2.36
N GLU A 52 15.84 9.00 3.06
CA GLU A 52 16.75 9.72 3.96
C GLU A 52 16.14 9.73 5.37
N THR A 53 16.75 8.99 6.29
CA THR A 53 16.23 8.85 7.67
C THR A 53 16.13 10.18 8.41
N ASP A 54 17.04 11.12 8.13
CA ASP A 54 17.10 12.43 8.82
C ASP A 54 15.88 13.32 8.50
N LYS A 55 15.20 13.10 7.35
CA LYS A 55 13.91 13.76 7.06
C LYS A 55 12.77 13.28 7.97
N PHE A 56 12.96 12.13 8.63
CA PHE A 56 11.98 11.43 9.46
C PHE A 56 12.47 11.28 10.91
N GLU A 57 13.21 12.28 11.42
CA GLU A 57 13.88 12.21 12.74
C GLU A 57 12.93 11.82 13.88
N LYS A 58 11.67 12.29 13.86
CA LYS A 58 10.62 11.92 14.82
C LYS A 58 10.43 10.39 14.93
N TYR A 59 10.61 9.66 13.83
CA TYR A 59 10.30 8.23 13.73
C TYR A 59 11.53 7.34 13.82
N LYS A 60 12.73 7.93 13.87
CA LYS A 60 14.03 7.25 13.75
C LYS A 60 14.18 6.06 14.70
N SER A 61 13.65 6.15 15.91
CA SER A 61 13.72 5.08 16.91
C SER A 61 12.97 3.81 16.53
N LYS A 62 12.01 3.87 15.59
CA LYS A 62 11.23 2.73 15.09
C LYS A 62 11.57 2.34 13.65
N ILE A 63 12.38 3.14 12.93
CA ILE A 63 12.71 2.86 11.53
C ILE A 63 13.76 1.75 11.44
N ARG A 64 13.46 0.75 10.60
CA ARG A 64 14.39 -0.31 10.17
C ARG A 64 14.53 -0.27 8.67
N TYR A 65 15.50 0.51 8.20
CA TYR A 65 15.75 0.67 6.77
C TYR A 65 16.56 -0.50 6.20
N GLN A 66 16.01 -1.18 5.19
CA GLN A 66 16.59 -2.33 4.50
C GLN A 66 16.93 -1.93 3.07
N ARG A 67 18.17 -1.51 2.85
CA ARG A 67 18.68 -1.20 1.51
C ARG A 67 19.04 -2.49 0.77
N LEU A 68 18.45 -2.68 -0.41
CA LEU A 68 18.73 -3.83 -1.27
C LEU A 68 19.59 -3.44 -2.47
N GLU A 69 20.82 -3.92 -2.49
CA GLU A 69 21.76 -3.64 -3.60
C GLU A 69 21.85 -4.79 -4.61
N THR A 70 21.56 -6.01 -4.17
CA THR A 70 21.68 -7.21 -4.97
C THR A 70 20.42 -7.46 -5.81
N ARG A 71 20.62 -8.02 -7.00
CA ARG A 71 19.55 -8.44 -7.90
C ARG A 71 19.26 -9.93 -7.72
N PRO A 72 18.03 -10.38 -8.02
CA PRO A 72 17.76 -11.81 -8.08
C PRO A 72 18.64 -12.46 -9.17
N PRO A 73 19.17 -13.66 -8.95
CA PRO A 73 20.03 -14.35 -9.92
C PRO A 73 19.25 -14.78 -11.16
N GLY A 74 19.91 -14.87 -12.32
CA GLY A 74 19.33 -15.31 -13.60
C GLY A 74 18.75 -14.16 -14.43
N GLU A 75 17.83 -14.48 -15.34
CA GLU A 75 17.26 -13.49 -16.26
C GLU A 75 16.46 -12.40 -15.53
N ASN A 76 16.49 -11.20 -16.13
CA ASN A 76 15.79 -10.02 -15.65
C ASN A 76 14.30 -10.13 -15.96
N GLU A 77 13.50 -10.41 -14.94
CA GLU A 77 12.05 -10.57 -15.05
C GLU A 77 11.34 -9.64 -14.07
N PHE A 78 10.32 -8.94 -14.55
CA PHE A 78 9.59 -7.93 -13.77
C PHE A 78 9.07 -8.47 -12.44
N TRP A 79 8.32 -9.56 -12.48
CA TRP A 79 7.72 -10.17 -11.29
C TRP A 79 8.76 -10.75 -10.32
N LYS A 80 9.89 -11.20 -10.86
CA LYS A 80 11.00 -11.73 -10.06
C LYS A 80 11.69 -10.61 -9.29
N ASN A 81 11.95 -9.48 -9.94
CA ASN A 81 12.47 -8.27 -9.31
C ASN A 81 11.52 -7.77 -8.22
N GLU A 82 10.24 -7.61 -8.53
CA GLU A 82 9.24 -7.15 -7.56
C GLU A 82 9.17 -8.06 -6.32
N ASN A 83 9.13 -9.38 -6.52
CA ASN A 83 9.09 -10.33 -5.40
C ASN A 83 10.37 -10.29 -4.55
N PHE A 84 11.53 -10.13 -5.19
CA PHE A 84 12.82 -10.08 -4.51
C PHE A 84 12.97 -8.79 -3.68
N ILE A 85 12.59 -7.64 -4.26
CA ILE A 85 12.54 -6.35 -3.56
C ILE A 85 11.61 -6.40 -2.35
N ARG A 86 10.43 -7.01 -2.51
CA ARG A 86 9.47 -7.16 -1.41
C ARG A 86 9.97 -8.12 -0.34
N ASN A 87 10.58 -9.24 -0.71
CA ASN A 87 11.08 -10.22 0.25
C ASN A 87 12.27 -9.71 1.06
N ASN A 88 12.95 -8.65 0.62
CA ASN A 88 13.98 -7.97 1.41
C ASN A 88 13.43 -7.38 2.72
N ILE A 89 12.12 -7.19 2.87
CA ILE A 89 11.48 -6.85 4.16
C ILE A 89 11.89 -7.83 5.28
N THR A 90 12.12 -9.09 4.94
CA THR A 90 12.42 -10.13 5.94
C THR A 90 13.70 -9.88 6.73
N THR A 91 14.67 -9.18 6.14
CA THR A 91 15.94 -8.85 6.82
C THR A 91 15.71 -7.89 7.99
N GLY A 92 14.61 -7.12 7.99
CA GLY A 92 14.24 -6.23 9.08
C GLY A 92 13.56 -6.90 10.27
N LEU A 93 13.32 -8.21 10.22
CA LEU A 93 12.58 -8.99 11.24
C LEU A 93 13.47 -9.83 12.17
N PHE A 94 14.77 -9.50 12.23
CA PHE A 94 15.82 -10.31 12.86
C PHE A 94 15.63 -10.63 14.35
N ASP A 95 14.85 -9.83 15.08
CA ASP A 95 14.56 -9.97 16.53
C ASP A 95 13.09 -10.33 16.82
N SER A 96 12.37 -10.79 15.79
CA SER A 96 10.95 -11.09 15.89
C SER A 96 10.69 -12.44 16.57
N ASN A 97 9.64 -12.50 17.38
CA ASN A 97 9.19 -13.71 18.03
C ASN A 97 7.98 -14.32 17.31
N PRO A 98 7.74 -15.64 17.41
CA PRO A 98 6.64 -16.31 16.68
C PRO A 98 5.25 -15.71 16.89
N ASN A 99 5.00 -15.11 18.07
CA ASN A 99 3.71 -14.50 18.42
C ASN A 99 3.58 -13.02 18.00
N ASP A 100 4.64 -12.42 17.47
CA ASP A 100 4.62 -11.05 16.93
C ASP A 100 3.83 -10.98 15.63
N LEU A 101 3.40 -9.78 15.25
CA LEU A 101 2.61 -9.53 14.06
C LEU A 101 3.42 -8.82 13.01
N ILE A 102 3.21 -9.20 11.76
CA ILE A 102 3.75 -8.51 10.59
C ILE A 102 2.61 -8.00 9.73
N LEU A 103 2.63 -6.71 9.45
CA LEU A 103 1.81 -6.04 8.44
C LEU A 103 2.63 -5.96 7.16
N ILE A 104 2.08 -6.42 6.04
CA ILE A 104 2.69 -6.36 4.72
C ILE A 104 1.75 -5.62 3.78
N SER A 105 2.21 -4.49 3.26
CA SER A 105 1.42 -3.67 2.35
C SER A 105 2.32 -2.90 1.39
N ASP A 106 1.71 -2.30 0.37
CA ASP A 106 2.35 -1.22 -0.34
C ASP A 106 2.29 0.07 0.50
N LEU A 107 3.08 1.10 0.15
CA LEU A 107 3.20 2.33 0.93
C LEU A 107 1.85 3.08 1.03
N ASP A 108 1.12 3.10 -0.07
CA ASP A 108 -0.19 3.73 -0.25
C ASP A 108 -1.34 2.98 0.42
N GLU A 109 -1.11 1.75 0.90
CA GLU A 109 -2.09 0.93 1.61
C GLU A 109 -1.92 1.07 3.13
N ILE A 110 -2.52 2.10 3.73
CA ILE A 110 -2.38 2.44 5.15
C ILE A 110 -3.48 1.73 5.97
N PRO A 111 -3.13 0.77 6.86
CA PRO A 111 -4.12 0.11 7.70
C PRO A 111 -4.69 1.06 8.75
N LYS A 112 -5.99 0.92 9.05
CA LYS A 112 -6.63 1.67 10.14
C LYS A 112 -6.13 1.14 11.48
N PRO A 113 -5.50 1.98 12.33
CA PRO A 113 -4.80 1.48 13.52
C PRO A 113 -5.71 0.70 14.48
N SER A 114 -6.94 1.20 14.70
CA SER A 114 -7.94 0.57 15.58
C SER A 114 -8.42 -0.81 15.11
N LYS A 115 -8.12 -1.21 13.87
CA LYS A 115 -8.50 -2.51 13.33
C LYS A 115 -7.41 -3.57 13.42
N ILE A 116 -6.16 -3.18 13.73
CA ILE A 116 -5.02 -4.10 13.78
C ILE A 116 -5.24 -5.20 14.84
N SER A 117 -5.78 -4.83 15.99
CA SER A 117 -6.07 -5.75 17.10
C SER A 117 -7.18 -6.75 16.82
N LEU A 118 -7.98 -6.55 15.76
CA LEU A 118 -9.08 -7.45 15.39
C LEU A 118 -8.60 -8.71 14.67
N TYR A 119 -7.32 -8.78 14.29
CA TYR A 119 -6.78 -9.97 13.65
C TYR A 119 -6.78 -11.16 14.60
N ASP A 120 -7.42 -12.23 14.16
CA ASP A 120 -7.52 -13.50 14.88
C ASP A 120 -6.47 -14.49 14.35
N PRO A 121 -5.47 -14.89 15.16
CA PRO A 121 -4.39 -15.78 14.74
C PRO A 121 -4.85 -17.22 14.50
N ARG A 122 -6.14 -17.57 14.65
CA ARG A 122 -6.70 -18.83 14.12
C ARG A 122 -6.73 -18.83 12.59
N PHE A 123 -6.78 -17.64 11.97
CA PHE A 123 -6.63 -17.48 10.52
C PHE A 123 -5.16 -17.35 10.15
N LEU A 124 -4.79 -17.87 8.98
CA LEU A 124 -3.41 -17.77 8.48
C LEU A 124 -3.03 -16.32 8.15
N ARG A 125 -4.01 -15.49 7.77
CA ARG A 125 -3.81 -14.09 7.42
C ARG A 125 -5.09 -13.27 7.61
N GLY A 126 -4.96 -12.01 7.96
CA GLY A 126 -6.02 -11.00 7.88
C GLY A 126 -5.82 -10.07 6.68
N ASP A 127 -6.91 -9.75 5.99
CA ASP A 127 -6.96 -8.83 4.86
C ASP A 127 -7.72 -7.57 5.26
N PHE A 128 -7.05 -6.43 5.29
CA PHE A 128 -7.71 -5.14 5.55
C PHE A 128 -8.47 -4.70 4.29
N LEU A 129 -9.77 -4.50 4.46
CA LEU A 129 -10.66 -4.00 3.43
C LEU A 129 -10.68 -2.47 3.48
N GLN A 130 -10.01 -1.85 2.53
CA GLN A 130 -9.70 -0.43 2.54
C GLN A 130 -10.52 0.33 1.51
N ASN A 131 -10.93 1.56 1.84
CA ASN A 131 -11.53 2.47 0.87
C ASN A 131 -10.47 2.92 -0.14
N TYR A 132 -10.83 2.90 -1.42
CA TYR A 132 -9.92 3.20 -2.52
C TYR A 132 -10.04 4.65 -2.98
N TYR A 133 -8.96 5.40 -2.84
CA TYR A 133 -8.83 6.79 -3.26
C TYR A 133 -7.75 6.92 -4.33
N SER A 134 -7.97 7.79 -5.31
CA SER A 134 -7.00 8.08 -6.37
C SER A 134 -6.76 9.57 -6.51
N TYR A 135 -5.55 9.97 -6.91
CA TYR A 135 -5.17 11.34 -7.32
C TYR A 135 -5.12 12.38 -6.19
N TYR A 136 -6.14 12.42 -5.34
CA TYR A 136 -6.19 13.21 -4.12
C TYR A 136 -6.56 12.31 -2.94
N LEU A 137 -6.10 12.68 -1.73
CA LEU A 137 -6.33 11.88 -0.52
C LEU A 137 -7.82 11.70 -0.20
N ASN A 138 -8.67 12.62 -0.65
CA ASN A 138 -10.11 12.61 -0.42
C ASN A 138 -10.95 12.27 -1.67
N ASN A 139 -10.33 11.78 -2.75
CA ASN A 139 -11.04 11.49 -3.99
C ASN A 139 -11.36 9.98 -4.12
N LEU A 140 -12.54 9.61 -3.60
CA LEU A 140 -12.98 8.23 -3.43
C LEU A 140 -13.45 7.63 -4.77
N TRP A 141 -12.97 6.44 -5.12
CA TRP A 141 -13.48 5.67 -6.25
C TRP A 141 -14.85 5.06 -5.90
N VAL A 142 -15.86 5.33 -6.71
CA VAL A 142 -17.24 4.90 -6.47
C VAL A 142 -17.78 4.02 -7.61
N LYS A 143 -18.68 3.09 -7.28
CA LYS A 143 -19.35 2.23 -8.28
C LYS A 143 -20.30 3.02 -9.18
N ASN A 144 -20.97 4.04 -8.62
CA ASN A 144 -21.92 4.88 -9.33
C ASN A 144 -21.90 6.30 -8.73
N GLY A 145 -21.46 7.28 -9.51
CA GLY A 145 -21.33 8.68 -9.09
C GLY A 145 -22.66 9.42 -8.92
N ASN A 146 -23.78 8.89 -9.44
CA ASN A 146 -25.08 9.55 -9.43
C ASN A 146 -25.97 9.16 -8.24
N THR A 147 -25.38 8.75 -7.12
CA THR A 147 -26.16 8.30 -5.95
C THR A 147 -25.95 9.24 -4.75
N THR A 148 -27.00 9.48 -3.98
CA THR A 148 -26.97 10.30 -2.76
C THR A 148 -26.16 9.67 -1.62
N ARG A 149 -25.79 8.39 -1.74
CA ARG A 149 -24.92 7.65 -0.83
C ARG A 149 -23.96 6.77 -1.63
N PRO A 150 -22.88 7.34 -2.19
CA PRO A 150 -21.96 6.59 -3.01
C PRO A 150 -21.23 5.53 -2.18
N SER A 151 -21.32 4.27 -2.62
CA SER A 151 -20.53 3.18 -2.03
C SER A 151 -19.13 3.18 -2.65
N GLY A 152 -18.11 3.42 -1.83
CA GLY A 152 -16.72 3.31 -2.22
C GLY A 152 -16.37 1.91 -2.71
N ILE A 153 -15.41 1.84 -3.64
CA ILE A 153 -14.79 0.57 -4.00
C ILE A 153 -13.89 0.11 -2.86
N ILE A 154 -14.06 -1.16 -2.49
CA ILE A 154 -13.27 -1.80 -1.46
C ILE A 154 -12.09 -2.51 -2.09
N TRP A 155 -10.90 -2.16 -1.62
CA TRP A 155 -9.64 -2.78 -1.97
C TRP A 155 -9.15 -3.71 -0.87
N LYS A 156 -8.67 -4.89 -1.25
CA LYS A 156 -8.00 -5.81 -0.31
C LYS A 156 -6.53 -5.44 -0.19
N GLY A 157 -6.20 -4.38 0.54
CA GLY A 157 -4.83 -3.88 0.61
C GLY A 157 -3.99 -4.55 1.69
N SER A 158 -3.67 -3.84 2.78
CA SER A 158 -2.74 -4.32 3.81
C SER A 158 -3.09 -5.73 4.30
N LYS A 159 -2.06 -6.53 4.60
CA LYS A 159 -2.19 -7.90 5.09
C LYS A 159 -1.52 -8.04 6.45
N ILE A 160 -2.12 -8.78 7.36
CA ILE A 160 -1.51 -9.11 8.66
C ILE A 160 -1.40 -10.61 8.85
N THR A 161 -0.31 -11.05 9.47
CA THR A 161 -0.16 -12.44 9.91
C THR A 161 0.75 -12.49 11.14
N THR A 162 0.80 -13.63 11.82
CA THR A 162 1.80 -13.87 12.87
C THR A 162 3.14 -14.21 12.25
N ILE A 163 4.25 -13.90 12.93
CA ILE A 163 5.59 -14.31 12.52
C ILE A 163 5.68 -15.84 12.41
N HIS A 164 4.98 -16.58 13.28
CA HIS A 164 4.86 -18.03 13.17
C HIS A 164 4.30 -18.45 11.79
N HIS A 165 3.11 -17.97 11.41
CA HIS A 165 2.50 -18.29 10.11
C HIS A 165 3.32 -17.79 8.94
N PHE A 166 3.93 -16.60 9.07
CA PHE A 166 4.84 -16.05 8.09
C PHE A 166 5.98 -17.02 7.77
N ASN A 167 6.61 -17.58 8.79
CA ASN A 167 7.73 -18.50 8.63
C ASN A 167 7.28 -19.92 8.24
N THR A 168 6.23 -20.47 8.87
CA THR A 168 5.86 -21.88 8.68
C THR A 168 4.95 -22.12 7.48
N PHE A 169 3.98 -21.24 7.23
CA PHE A 169 3.03 -21.39 6.12
C PHE A 169 3.47 -20.61 4.88
N PHE A 170 3.83 -19.33 5.04
CA PHE A 170 4.25 -18.48 3.93
C PHE A 170 5.75 -18.59 3.61
N ARG A 171 6.50 -19.42 4.35
CA ARG A 171 7.94 -19.71 4.11
C ARG A 171 8.80 -18.45 4.04
N ALA A 172 8.55 -17.52 4.97
CA ALA A 172 9.21 -16.22 5.03
C ALA A 172 9.15 -15.42 3.71
N ASN A 173 8.03 -15.52 3.00
CA ASN A 173 7.84 -14.86 1.70
C ASN A 173 6.72 -13.82 1.78
N ALA A 174 7.10 -12.54 1.82
CA ALA A 174 6.18 -11.40 1.89
C ALA A 174 5.23 -11.35 0.68
N SER A 175 5.71 -11.74 -0.50
CA SER A 175 4.88 -11.79 -1.71
C SER A 175 3.78 -12.85 -1.63
N SER A 176 4.03 -13.97 -0.94
CA SER A 176 3.05 -15.05 -0.71
C SER A 176 1.99 -14.64 0.30
N VAL A 177 2.34 -13.79 1.26
CA VAL A 177 1.37 -13.14 2.15
C VAL A 177 0.50 -12.16 1.38
N ARG A 178 1.03 -11.38 0.42
CA ARG A 178 0.20 -10.49 -0.43
C ARG A 178 -0.73 -11.29 -1.33
N SER A 179 -0.21 -12.28 -2.04
CA SER A 179 -0.93 -13.08 -3.02
C SER A 179 -0.59 -14.56 -2.89
N TYR A 180 -1.53 -15.33 -2.32
CA TYR A 180 -1.36 -16.77 -2.21
C TYR A 180 -1.46 -17.42 -3.60
N LYS A 181 -0.33 -17.96 -4.06
CA LYS A 181 -0.24 -18.73 -5.29
C LYS A 181 -0.32 -20.22 -4.96
N SER A 182 -1.17 -20.93 -5.70
CA SER A 182 -1.32 -22.39 -5.62
C SER A 182 -1.01 -23.01 -6.97
N ASN A 183 -0.37 -24.18 -6.97
CA ASN A 183 0.03 -24.89 -8.18
C ASN A 183 -0.88 -26.10 -8.49
N GLY A 184 -0.81 -26.57 -9.74
CA GLY A 184 -1.53 -27.76 -10.24
C GLY A 184 -2.91 -27.48 -10.82
N ALA A 185 -3.58 -28.53 -11.28
CA ALA A 185 -4.87 -28.47 -11.98
C ALA A 185 -5.98 -27.84 -11.11
N LEU A 186 -5.98 -28.10 -9.80
CA LEU A 186 -7.00 -27.59 -8.85
C LEU A 186 -6.63 -26.24 -8.22
N ARG A 187 -5.69 -25.48 -8.82
CA ARG A 187 -5.20 -24.20 -8.25
C ARG A 187 -6.32 -23.22 -7.89
N SER A 188 -7.31 -23.05 -8.78
CA SER A 188 -8.39 -22.08 -8.55
C SER A 188 -9.22 -22.47 -7.32
N LEU A 189 -9.57 -23.75 -7.20
CA LEU A 189 -10.33 -24.29 -6.07
C LEU A 189 -9.55 -24.18 -4.76
N LYS A 190 -8.25 -24.52 -4.77
CA LYS A 190 -7.38 -24.37 -3.59
C LYS A 190 -7.30 -22.93 -3.12
N ARG A 191 -7.11 -21.98 -4.04
CA ARG A 191 -7.09 -20.54 -3.74
C ARG A 191 -8.43 -20.05 -3.19
N THR A 192 -9.55 -20.45 -3.79
CA THR A 192 -10.89 -20.11 -3.30
C THR A 192 -11.13 -20.67 -1.91
N TRP A 193 -10.75 -21.92 -1.66
CA TRP A 193 -10.86 -22.52 -0.33
C TRP A 193 -10.00 -21.79 0.71
N PHE A 194 -8.75 -21.47 0.37
CA PHE A 194 -7.85 -20.70 1.23
C PHE A 194 -8.48 -19.34 1.59
N ASN A 195 -8.91 -18.58 0.58
CA ASN A 195 -9.52 -17.27 0.78
C ASN A 195 -10.81 -17.33 1.62
N ARG A 196 -11.58 -18.41 1.53
CA ARG A 196 -12.85 -18.56 2.28
C ARG A 196 -12.67 -19.09 3.70
N ARG A 197 -11.63 -19.89 3.97
CA ARG A 197 -11.51 -20.65 5.23
C ARG A 197 -10.29 -20.29 6.07
N ARG A 198 -9.28 -19.66 5.47
CA ARG A 198 -7.99 -19.40 6.12
C ARG A 198 -7.62 -17.92 6.18
N VAL A 199 -8.42 -17.07 5.54
CA VAL A 199 -8.24 -15.62 5.52
C VAL A 199 -9.39 -14.97 6.28
N GLN A 200 -9.07 -14.03 7.16
CA GLN A 200 -10.04 -13.16 7.82
C GLN A 200 -10.16 -11.86 7.02
N ASP A 201 -11.35 -11.48 6.60
CA ASP A 201 -11.59 -10.15 6.03
C ASP A 201 -11.88 -9.15 7.16
N ILE A 202 -11.04 -8.12 7.31
CA ILE A 202 -11.14 -7.07 8.33
C ILE A 202 -11.82 -5.84 7.71
N GLN A 203 -13.07 -5.62 8.08
CA GLN A 203 -13.91 -4.52 7.55
C GLN A 203 -13.42 -3.15 8.03
N ASP A 204 -13.63 -2.11 7.20
CA ASP A 204 -13.20 -0.74 7.48
C ASP A 204 -11.69 -0.69 7.84
N GLY A 205 -10.91 -1.45 7.09
CA GLY A 205 -9.52 -1.78 7.40
C GLY A 205 -8.51 -0.66 7.11
N GLY A 206 -8.95 0.50 6.62
CA GLY A 206 -8.08 1.65 6.34
C GLY A 206 -8.27 2.21 4.93
N TRP A 207 -7.17 2.66 4.35
CA TRP A 207 -7.18 3.51 3.16
C TRP A 207 -6.14 3.04 2.15
N HIS A 208 -6.52 3.08 0.87
CA HIS A 208 -5.62 2.89 -0.26
C HIS A 208 -5.55 4.21 -1.02
N PHE A 209 -4.41 4.91 -0.95
CA PHE A 209 -4.20 6.25 -1.52
C PHE A 209 -3.32 6.18 -2.77
N THR A 210 -3.88 5.75 -3.89
CA THR A 210 -3.09 5.55 -5.10
C THR A 210 -2.96 6.82 -5.94
N TRP A 211 -1.89 6.93 -6.71
CA TRP A 211 -1.66 8.04 -7.65
C TRP A 211 -1.74 9.45 -7.04
N VAL A 212 -1.56 9.61 -5.72
CA VAL A 212 -1.52 10.92 -5.05
C VAL A 212 -0.16 11.58 -5.29
N LEU A 213 0.02 12.04 -6.52
CA LEU A 213 1.29 12.46 -7.09
C LEU A 213 1.09 13.76 -7.90
N THR A 214 2.20 14.48 -8.13
CA THR A 214 2.20 15.57 -9.12
C THR A 214 1.97 15.02 -10.52
N LEU A 215 1.49 15.84 -11.46
CA LEU A 215 1.31 15.38 -12.85
C LEU A 215 2.63 14.89 -13.46
N GLU A 216 3.74 15.54 -13.11
CA GLU A 216 5.10 15.13 -13.48
C GLU A 216 5.43 13.73 -12.96
N ASP A 217 5.15 13.47 -11.68
CA ASP A 217 5.43 12.17 -11.06
C ASP A 217 4.47 11.08 -11.55
N ILE A 218 3.22 11.42 -11.90
CA ILE A 218 2.28 10.50 -12.57
C ILE A 218 2.90 10.03 -13.89
N ILE A 219 3.31 10.96 -14.75
CA ILE A 219 3.92 10.65 -16.05
C ILE A 219 5.19 9.80 -15.86
N LYS A 220 6.06 10.18 -14.92
CA LYS A 220 7.29 9.44 -14.60
C LYS A 220 6.99 8.02 -14.08
N LYS A 221 5.98 7.87 -13.22
CA LYS A 221 5.54 6.56 -12.70
C LYS A 221 5.01 5.70 -13.83
N MET A 222 4.21 6.26 -14.74
CA MET A 222 3.70 5.55 -15.93
C MET A 222 4.83 5.02 -16.82
N ASP A 223 5.85 5.84 -17.13
CA ASP A 223 7.03 5.41 -17.90
C ASP A 223 7.82 4.30 -17.18
N SER A 224 7.81 4.26 -15.84
CA SER A 224 8.48 3.23 -15.04
C SER A 224 7.69 1.92 -14.91
N THR A 225 6.37 1.94 -15.14
CA THR A 225 5.48 0.77 -15.10
C THR A 225 5.42 0.03 -16.45
N ALA A 226 4.97 -1.23 -16.47
CA ALA A 226 5.02 -2.08 -17.66
C ALA A 226 3.98 -1.65 -18.73
N HIS A 227 4.40 -1.63 -20.01
CA HIS A 227 3.68 -1.72 -21.31
C HIS A 227 2.21 -1.23 -21.47
N THR A 228 1.66 -0.45 -20.55
CA THR A 228 0.23 -0.10 -20.52
C THR A 228 -0.02 1.36 -20.92
N PHE A 229 1.04 2.16 -21.06
CA PHE A 229 0.95 3.63 -21.15
C PHE A 229 1.64 4.25 -22.36
N ASP A 230 1.69 3.52 -23.48
CA ASP A 230 2.35 4.00 -24.71
C ASP A 230 1.50 5.03 -25.48
N ASP A 231 0.25 5.27 -25.08
CA ASP A 231 -0.62 6.29 -25.67
C ASP A 231 -0.08 7.71 -25.38
N PRO A 232 0.22 8.54 -26.40
CA PRO A 232 0.73 9.90 -26.21
C PRO A 232 -0.15 10.79 -25.33
N ARG A 233 -1.46 10.54 -25.26
CA ARG A 233 -2.40 11.31 -24.43
C ARG A 233 -2.08 11.20 -22.94
N PHE A 234 -1.47 10.11 -22.52
CA PHE A 234 -1.03 9.93 -21.13
C PHE A 234 0.21 10.75 -20.76
N LYS A 235 0.84 11.42 -21.73
CA LYS A 235 1.92 12.39 -21.52
C LYS A 235 1.43 13.84 -21.60
N ASP A 236 0.18 14.05 -22.00
CA ASP A 236 -0.45 15.37 -22.06
C ASP A 236 -0.97 15.79 -20.67
N LYS A 237 -0.24 16.71 -20.03
CA LYS A 237 -0.60 17.25 -18.72
C LYS A 237 -1.96 17.94 -18.70
N VAL A 238 -2.37 18.59 -19.80
CA VAL A 238 -3.66 19.28 -19.89
C VAL A 238 -4.79 18.26 -19.90
N PHE A 239 -4.64 17.18 -20.66
CA PHE A 239 -5.58 16.08 -20.67
C PHE A 239 -5.69 15.41 -19.29
N LEU A 240 -4.56 15.11 -18.64
CA LEU A 240 -4.53 14.49 -17.31
C LEU A 240 -5.20 15.39 -16.27
N ASP A 241 -4.80 16.67 -16.19
CA ASP A 241 -5.36 17.65 -15.25
C ASP A 241 -6.88 17.79 -15.41
N LYS A 242 -7.33 17.99 -16.65
CA LYS A 242 -8.77 18.12 -16.96
C LYS A 242 -9.54 16.86 -16.57
N THR A 243 -9.01 15.68 -16.85
CA THR A 243 -9.69 14.41 -16.58
C THR A 243 -9.78 14.17 -15.07
N ILE A 244 -8.68 14.34 -14.34
CA ILE A 244 -8.62 14.17 -12.89
C ILE A 244 -9.56 15.17 -12.20
N LYS A 245 -9.50 16.47 -12.54
CA LYS A 245 -10.37 17.50 -11.96
C LYS A 245 -11.85 17.30 -12.30
N SER A 246 -12.17 16.54 -13.34
CA SER A 246 -13.54 16.14 -13.67
C SER A 246 -14.02 14.89 -12.91
N ASN A 247 -13.27 14.43 -11.90
CA ASN A 247 -13.55 13.22 -11.13
C ASN A 247 -13.61 11.95 -12.00
N ARG A 248 -12.75 11.87 -13.02
CA ARG A 248 -12.66 10.73 -13.93
C ARG A 248 -11.27 10.10 -13.89
N ASP A 249 -11.23 8.81 -14.15
CA ASP A 249 -9.98 8.08 -14.32
C ASP A 249 -9.47 8.29 -15.75
N PHE A 250 -8.19 8.63 -15.88
CA PHE A 250 -7.60 8.82 -17.20
C PHE A 250 -7.31 7.50 -17.92
N GLN A 251 -7.22 6.36 -17.23
CA GLN A 251 -6.91 5.04 -17.81
C GLN A 251 -8.18 4.26 -18.12
N ASP A 252 -9.17 4.28 -17.23
CA ASP A 252 -10.42 3.55 -17.34
C ASP A 252 -11.63 4.49 -17.30
N PRO A 253 -12.20 4.86 -18.47
CA PRO A 253 -13.34 5.78 -18.55
C PRO A 253 -14.58 5.34 -17.77
N LYS A 254 -14.67 4.06 -17.37
CA LYS A 254 -15.79 3.53 -16.56
C LYS A 254 -15.65 3.87 -15.08
N LYS A 255 -14.45 4.23 -14.62
CA LYS A 255 -14.22 4.65 -13.24
C LYS A 255 -14.58 6.13 -13.06
N GLY A 256 -15.19 6.42 -11.92
CA GLY A 256 -15.55 7.77 -11.52
C GLY A 256 -15.30 7.95 -10.03
N TYR A 257 -15.02 9.18 -9.65
CA TYR A 257 -14.62 9.53 -8.30
C TYR A 257 -15.56 10.57 -7.69
N ILE A 258 -15.51 10.72 -6.37
CA ILE A 258 -16.18 11.79 -5.65
C ILE A 258 -15.19 12.36 -4.63
N ALA A 259 -15.02 13.68 -4.63
CA ALA A 259 -14.26 14.38 -3.60
C ALA A 259 -15.10 14.47 -2.31
N LEU A 260 -14.59 13.91 -1.22
CA LEU A 260 -15.23 13.91 0.09
C LEU A 260 -14.68 15.02 0.98
N ALA A 261 -15.51 15.53 1.90
CA ALA A 261 -14.99 16.32 3.01
C ALA A 261 -14.18 15.43 3.95
N VAL A 262 -13.07 15.96 4.50
CA VAL A 262 -12.25 15.24 5.48
C VAL A 262 -12.99 15.21 6.81
N ASP A 263 -13.47 14.04 7.20
CA ASP A 263 -14.20 13.76 8.44
C ASP A 263 -13.50 12.66 9.26
N ASP A 264 -14.15 12.18 10.33
CA ASP A 264 -13.60 11.16 11.24
C ASP A 264 -13.34 9.79 10.59
N SER A 265 -13.77 9.57 9.34
CA SER A 265 -13.44 8.38 8.57
C SER A 265 -12.00 8.40 8.01
N PHE A 266 -11.37 9.58 7.95
CA PHE A 266 -10.02 9.78 7.44
C PHE A 266 -8.93 9.57 8.52
N PRO A 267 -7.66 9.33 8.11
CA PRO A 267 -6.54 9.29 9.04
C PRO A 267 -6.52 10.52 9.94
N GLU A 268 -6.27 10.29 11.23
CA GLU A 268 -6.24 11.34 12.24
C GLU A 268 -5.29 12.51 11.89
N PRO A 269 -4.08 12.29 11.33
CA PRO A 269 -3.19 13.39 10.97
C PRO A 269 -3.80 14.37 9.96
N MET A 270 -4.64 13.89 9.04
CA MET A 270 -5.32 14.73 8.05
C MET A 270 -6.38 15.64 8.68
N ARG A 271 -6.95 15.24 9.82
CA ARG A 271 -7.92 16.05 10.58
C ARG A 271 -7.23 17.03 11.51
N ARG A 272 -6.14 16.60 12.15
CA ARG A 272 -5.39 17.43 13.11
C ARG A 272 -4.57 18.53 12.43
N HIS A 273 -4.05 18.24 11.24
CA HIS A 273 -3.16 19.12 10.48
C HIS A 273 -3.58 19.22 9.01
N PRO A 274 -4.81 19.67 8.70
CA PRO A 274 -5.31 19.72 7.32
C PRO A 274 -4.42 20.56 6.40
N GLU A 275 -3.79 21.62 6.92
CA GLU A 275 -2.92 22.53 6.19
C GLU A 275 -1.72 21.83 5.53
N LYS A 276 -1.25 20.71 6.09
CA LYS A 276 -0.16 19.92 5.52
C LYS A 276 -0.58 19.18 4.25
N TYR A 277 -1.88 18.94 4.10
CA TYR A 277 -2.44 18.09 3.07
C TYR A 277 -3.26 18.88 2.04
N ASP A 278 -3.47 20.18 2.22
CA ASP A 278 -4.30 21.03 1.33
C ASP A 278 -4.00 20.83 -0.16
N LYS A 279 -2.71 20.78 -0.55
CA LYS A 279 -2.31 20.57 -1.95
C LYS A 279 -2.63 19.18 -2.51
N PHE A 280 -2.97 18.23 -1.64
CA PHE A 280 -3.35 16.85 -1.94
C PHE A 280 -4.84 16.58 -1.67
N LEU A 281 -5.62 17.63 -1.41
CA LEU A 281 -7.06 17.56 -1.25
C LEU A 281 -7.74 18.25 -2.44
N MET A 282 -8.84 17.65 -2.88
CA MET A 282 -9.73 18.24 -3.88
C MET A 282 -10.91 18.88 -3.16
N SER A 283 -11.36 20.06 -3.62
CA SER A 283 -12.59 20.66 -3.09
C SER A 283 -13.76 19.68 -3.23
N PRO A 284 -14.50 19.39 -2.14
CA PRO A 284 -15.64 18.49 -2.19
C PRO A 284 -16.65 18.97 -3.24
N SER A 285 -17.23 18.03 -3.98
CA SER A 285 -18.33 18.35 -4.87
C SER A 285 -19.48 18.89 -4.01
N ILE A 286 -19.91 20.12 -4.23
CA ILE A 286 -21.12 20.66 -3.59
C ILE A 286 -22.27 19.77 -4.06
N SER A 287 -22.90 19.07 -3.12
CA SER A 287 -24.12 18.27 -3.34
C SER A 287 -25.31 19.16 -3.68
#